data_AF-A0A7V6H1N6-F1
#
_entry.id   AF-A0A7V6H1N6-F1
#
_cell.length_a   1.000
_cell.length_b   1.000
_cell.length_c   1.000
_cell.angle_alpha   90.00
_cell.angle_beta   90.00
_cell.angle_gamma   90.00
#
_symmetry.space_group_name_H-M   'P 1'
#
loop_
_entity.id
_entity.type
_entity.pdbx_description
1 polymer ?
#
loop_
_entity_poly.entity_id
_entity_poly.type
_entity_poly.pdbx_seq_one_letter_code
_entity_poly.pdbx_strand_id
1 'polypeptide(L)' 'MEIKRSEQAKETFASGFNCAQSVLSTYGKEYFKNEADALRMASGFGAGMS' A
#
# COMPACT_ATOMS: atom_id res chain seq x y z
N MET A 1 -3.99 -20.23 -4.37
CA MET A 1 -3.35 -19.85 -3.10
C MET A 1 -3.55 -18.35 -2.97
N GLU A 2 -4.45 -17.90 -2.11
CA GLU A 2 -4.62 -16.46 -1.84
C GLU A 2 -3.42 -15.99 -1.03
N ILE A 3 -2.62 -15.10 -1.61
CA ILE A 3 -1.55 -14.42 -0.87
C ILE A 3 -2.24 -13.52 0.15
N LYS A 4 -1.89 -13.66 1.43
CA LYS A 4 -2.46 -12.82 2.48
C LYS A 4 -2.05 -11.37 2.25
N ARG A 5 -2.96 -10.41 2.45
CA ARG A 5 -2.68 -8.97 2.33
C ARG A 5 -1.44 -8.55 3.13
N SER A 6 -1.22 -9.18 4.30
CA SER A 6 -0.03 -8.93 5.10
C SER A 6 1.30 -9.33 4.44
N GLU A 7 1.32 -10.35 3.57
CA GLU A 7 2.52 -10.71 2.81
C GLU A 7 2.75 -9.77 1.63
N GLN A 8 1.68 -9.39 0.92
CA GLN A 8 1.76 -8.38 -0.15
C GLN A 8 2.27 -7.03 0.39
N ALA A 9 1.82 -6.63 1.57
CA ALA A 9 2.30 -5.43 2.24
C ALA A 9 3.79 -5.53 2.61
N LYS A 10 4.26 -6.70 3.06
CA LYS A 10 5.68 -6.92 3.34
C LYS A 10 6.55 -6.84 2.08
N GLU A 11 6.10 -7.42 0.97
CA GLU A 11 6.81 -7.34 -0.32
C GLU A 11 6.85 -5.89 -0.84
N THR A 12 5.75 -5.16 -0.67
CA THR A 12 5.66 -3.74 -1.06
C THR A 12 6.61 -2.90 -0.20
N PHE A 13 6.65 -3.12 1.12
CA PHE A 13 7.58 -2.43 2.02
C PHE A 13 9.04 -2.75 1.68
N ALA A 14 9.35 -4.02 1.41
CA ALA A 14 10.68 -4.45 0.99
C ALA A 14 11.13 -3.83 -0.34
N SER A 15 10.19 -3.41 -1.18
CA SER A 15 10.44 -2.71 -2.44
C SER A 15 10.70 -1.20 -2.27
N GLY A 16 10.72 -0.68 -1.05
CA GLY A 16 11.08 0.72 -0.73
C GLY A 16 9.90 1.66 -0.52
N PHE A 17 8.67 1.15 -0.47
CA PHE A 17 7.48 1.94 -0.14
C PHE A 17 7.36 2.18 1.37
N ASN A 18 6.70 3.28 1.75
CA ASN A 18 6.48 3.58 3.17
C ASN A 18 5.41 2.66 3.79
N CYS A 19 5.24 2.71 5.12
CA CYS A 19 4.29 1.87 5.85
C CYS A 19 2.84 2.03 5.35
N ALA A 20 2.39 3.26 5.11
CA ALA A 20 1.04 3.54 4.64
C ALA A 20 0.83 3.03 3.21
N GLN A 21 1.80 3.28 2.32
CA GLN A 21 1.80 2.79 0.93
C GLN A 21 1.76 1.27 0.87
N SER A 22 2.54 0.62 1.73
CA SER A 22 2.62 -0.85 1.81
C SER A 22 1.31 -1.49 2.25
N VAL A 23 0.56 -0.85 3.15
CA VAL A 23 -0.76 -1.36 3.56
C VAL A 23 -1.82 -1.02 2.53
N LEU A 24 -1.90 0.24 2.07
CA LEU A 24 -2.93 0.72 1.15
C LEU A 24 -2.82 0.12 -0.26
N SER A 25 -1.62 -0.23 -0.75
CA SER A 25 -1.45 -0.90 -2.04
C SER A 25 -2.26 -2.21 -2.11
N THR A 26 -2.34 -2.95 -1.00
CA THR A 26 -3.07 -4.23 -0.90
C THR A 26 -4.59 -4.09 -1.00
N TYR A 27 -5.08 -2.87 -0.80
CA TYR A 27 -6.49 -2.49 -0.92
C TYR A 27 -6.81 -1.78 -2.23
N GLY A 28 -5.80 -1.57 -3.10
CA GLY A 28 -5.89 -0.79 -4.32
C GLY A 28 -6.85 -1.34 -5.38
N LYS A 29 -7.19 -2.63 -5.34
CA LYS A 29 -8.20 -3.24 -6.24
C LYS A 29 -9.62 -3.24 -5.66
N GLU A 30 -9.74 -3.10 -4.35
CA GLU A 30 -11.01 -3.27 -3.62
C GLU A 30 -11.66 -1.92 -3.29
N TYR A 31 -10.85 -0.92 -2.97
CA TYR A 31 -11.31 0.42 -2.59
C TYR A 31 -10.85 1.51 -3.55
N PHE A 32 -9.94 1.19 -4.48
CA PHE A 32 -9.42 2.12 -5.48
C PHE A 32 -9.60 1.52 -6.89
N LYS A 33 -9.50 2.38 -7.92
CA LYS A 33 -9.57 1.91 -9.31
C LYS A 33 -8.34 1.09 -9.70
N ASN A 34 -7.21 1.38 -9.09
CA ASN A 34 -5.94 0.69 -9.28
C ASN A 34 -5.00 0.95 -8.09
N GLU A 35 -3.93 0.16 -8.02
CA GLU A 35 -2.88 0.27 -6.99
C GLU A 35 -2.17 1.63 -7.01
N ALA A 36 -2.00 2.26 -8.18
CA ALA A 36 -1.33 3.55 -8.31
C ALA A 36 -2.11 4.69 -7.63
N ASP A 37 -3.44 4.63 -7.66
CA ASP A 37 -4.32 5.58 -6.98
C ASP A 37 -4.26 5.40 -5.46
N ALA A 38 -4.19 4.16 -4.99
CA ALA A 38 -4.00 3.83 -3.58
C ALA A 38 -2.64 4.32 -3.07
N LEU A 39 -1.57 4.12 -3.86
CA LEU A 39 -0.22 4.58 -3.55
C LEU A 39 -0.10 6.10 -3.56
N ARG A 40 -0.80 6.79 -4.48
CA ARG A 40 -0.89 8.26 -4.49
C ARG A 40 -1.57 8.79 -3.24
N MET A 41 -2.72 8.23 -2.86
CA MET A 41 -3.39 8.59 -1.60
C MET A 41 -2.47 8.34 -0.40
N ALA A 42 -1.83 7.18 -0.34
CA ALA A 42 -0.95 6.78 0.74
C ALA A 42 0.35 7.60 0.85
N SER A 43 0.79 8.24 -0.23
CA SER A 43 2.02 9.03 -0.25
C SER A 43 1.98 10.21 0.73
N GLY A 44 0.81 10.83 0.94
CA GLY A 44 0.61 11.90 1.93
C GLY A 44 0.52 11.40 3.38
N PHE A 45 0.40 10.08 3.59
CA PHE A 45 0.39 9.45 4.92
C PHE A 45 1.76 8.86 5.31
N GLY A 46 2.78 9.03 4.47
CA GLY A 46 4.15 8.63 4.77
C GLY A 46 4.76 9.54 5.84
N ALA A 47 5.26 8.95 6.93
CA ALA A 47 5.86 9.62 8.10
C ALA A 47 4.88 10.20 9.15
N GLY A 48 3.57 9.92 9.03
CA GLY A 48 2.57 10.26 10.04
C GLY A 48 2.33 11.75 10.16
N MET A 49 1.48 12.33 9.31
CA MET A 49 1.08 13.75 9.32
C MET A 49 2.21 14.72 9.73
N SER A 50 3.05 15.10 8.77
CA SER A 50 3.81 16.36 8.88
C SER A 50 2.97 17.52 8.38
#